data_AF-U9T7V3-F1
#
_entry.id   AF-U9T7V3-F1
#
_cell.length_a   1.000
_cell.length_b   1.000
_cell.length_c   1.000
_cell.angle_alpha   90.00
_cell.angle_beta   90.00
_cell.angle_gamma   90.00
#
_symmetry.space_group_name_H-M   'P 1'
#
loop_
_entity.id
_entity.type
_entity.pdbx_description
1 polymer ?
#
loop_
_entity_poly.entity_id
_entity_poly.type
_entity_poly.pdbx_seq_one_letter_code
_entity_poly.pdbx_strand_id
1 'polypeptide(L)'
;MSLDSFRNQVLSNSDGEERVEVNQRHLIDKILARYSAEFVVYRELMQNSDDAKSSSVQIIFETANPSTDKHLKDKIVRILFKNNGFAFRVEDWNRLKKIAEGNPDEQKIGAFGVGFYSLFSVCENPFVSSGGQGMAFYWRGDQLFAKRGPIDDTDKSLTTFLMDMREPTEFPDIEEFARFLANSLGFTGNLREVSVYFNSTLVIQLSKKMQEPRSMNIASAFDTYSPQKMFHLTSVDVRGVQLDVKRLIDPSNIITKQWRPSPITNFQTEEASIFLRIASGNLDVKVSSAFSLEME
;
A
#
# COMPACT_ATOMS: atom_id res chain seq x y z
N MET A 1 43.54 -29.54 20.95
CA MET A 1 42.19 -29.67 20.33
C MET A 1 41.95 -28.45 19.47
N SER A 2 41.46 -28.62 18.23
CA SER A 2 41.16 -27.51 17.32
C SER A 2 39.77 -26.93 17.59
N LEU A 3 39.52 -25.69 17.17
CA LEU A 3 38.19 -25.08 17.24
C LEU A 3 37.12 -25.93 16.53
N ASP A 4 37.49 -26.62 15.44
CA ASP A 4 36.61 -27.55 14.74
C ASP A 4 36.19 -28.74 15.61
N SER A 5 37.10 -29.25 16.46
CA SER A 5 36.76 -30.34 17.38
C SER A 5 35.75 -29.90 18.44
N PHE A 6 35.86 -28.66 18.95
CA PHE A 6 34.90 -28.10 19.90
C PHE A 6 33.55 -27.82 19.24
N ARG A 7 33.53 -27.28 18.02
CA ARG A 7 32.28 -27.07 17.25
C ARG A 7 31.54 -28.38 17.04
N ASN A 8 32.24 -29.42 16.59
CA ASN A 8 31.63 -30.72 16.33
C ASN A 8 31.11 -31.37 17.63
N GLN A 9 31.80 -31.17 18.75
CA GLN A 9 31.34 -31.62 20.06
C GLN A 9 30.03 -30.92 20.47
N VAL A 10 29.91 -29.60 20.29
CA VAL A 10 28.69 -28.85 20.55
C VAL A 10 27.54 -29.31 19.65
N LEU A 11 27.79 -29.46 18.34
CA LEU A 11 26.77 -29.91 17.37
C LEU A 11 26.34 -31.37 17.56
N SER A 12 27.19 -32.21 18.17
CA SER A 12 26.86 -33.61 18.47
C SER A 12 26.00 -33.78 19.72
N ASN A 13 25.87 -32.73 20.54
CA ASN A 13 25.02 -32.74 21.72
C ASN A 13 23.62 -32.24 21.35
N SER A 14 22.62 -33.12 21.43
CA SER A 14 21.22 -32.78 21.14
C SER A 14 20.52 -32.01 22.27
N ASP A 15 21.14 -31.95 23.46
CA ASP A 15 20.61 -31.20 24.60
C ASP A 15 21.05 -29.72 24.50
N GLY A 16 20.08 -28.81 24.58
CA GLY A 16 20.33 -27.36 24.57
C GLY A 16 20.19 -26.67 23.22
N GLU A 17 19.58 -27.31 22.22
CA GLU A 17 19.16 -26.61 21.00
C GLU A 17 18.08 -25.57 21.31
N GLU A 18 18.42 -24.30 21.15
CA GLU A 18 17.50 -23.18 21.30
C GLU A 18 17.31 -22.49 19.95
N ARG A 19 16.09 -22.02 19.68
CA ARG A 19 15.84 -21.19 18.49
C ARG A 19 16.38 -19.79 18.73
N VAL A 20 17.03 -19.22 17.73
CA VAL A 20 17.37 -17.80 17.73
C VAL A 20 16.08 -16.98 17.78
N GLU A 21 15.95 -16.14 18.80
CA GLU A 21 14.78 -15.27 18.98
C GLU A 21 14.93 -13.95 18.20
N VAL A 22 13.80 -13.37 17.83
CA VAL A 22 13.73 -12.08 17.15
C VAL A 22 12.82 -11.14 17.94
N ASN A 23 13.33 -9.96 18.28
CA ASN A 23 12.50 -8.88 18.80
C ASN A 23 11.67 -8.31 17.64
N GLN A 24 10.38 -8.66 17.59
CA GLN A 24 9.51 -8.35 16.47
C GLN A 24 9.20 -6.85 16.40
N ARG A 25 9.16 -6.16 17.55
CA ARG A 25 8.98 -4.71 17.60
C ARG A 25 10.13 -3.98 16.90
N HIS A 26 11.37 -4.28 17.30
CA HIS A 26 12.55 -3.71 16.65
C HIS A 26 12.69 -4.13 15.18
N LEU A 27 12.26 -5.35 14.82
CA LEU A 27 12.25 -5.78 13.42
C LEU A 27 11.30 -4.90 12.59
N ILE A 28 10.07 -4.69 13.07
CA ILE A 28 9.09 -3.82 12.41
C ILE A 28 9.61 -2.39 12.36
N ASP A 29 10.16 -1.85 13.44
CA ASP A 29 10.75 -0.50 13.43
C ASP A 29 11.86 -0.34 12.39
N LYS A 30 12.72 -1.37 12.23
CA LYS A 30 13.75 -1.40 11.18
C LYS A 30 13.17 -1.51 9.76
N ILE A 31 12.03 -2.17 9.59
CA ILE A 31 11.32 -2.19 8.31
C ILE A 31 10.76 -0.80 8.03
N LEU A 32 10.06 -0.20 9.00
CA LEU A 32 9.47 1.13 8.89
C LEU A 32 10.51 2.22 8.64
N ALA A 33 11.72 2.11 9.21
CA ALA A 33 12.82 3.03 8.95
C ALA A 33 13.26 3.07 7.47
N ARG A 34 12.99 2.01 6.69
CA ARG A 34 13.23 2.00 5.23
C ARG A 34 12.09 2.66 4.44
N TYR A 35 10.94 2.85 5.08
CA TYR A 35 9.76 3.51 4.52
C TYR A 35 9.68 4.96 5.02
N SER A 36 10.72 5.75 4.78
CA SER A 36 10.80 7.15 5.23
C SER A 36 9.89 8.11 4.46
N ALA A 37 9.22 7.65 3.40
CA ALA A 37 8.32 8.48 2.62
C ALA A 37 6.96 8.62 3.31
N GLU A 38 6.42 9.83 3.31
CA GLU A 38 5.08 10.10 3.81
C GLU A 38 4.03 9.31 2.99
N PHE A 39 2.93 8.93 3.65
CA PHE A 39 1.77 8.25 3.03
C PHE A 39 2.03 6.84 2.46
N VAL A 40 3.22 6.26 2.64
CA VAL A 40 3.57 4.90 2.16
C VAL A 40 2.47 3.88 2.47
N VAL A 41 1.91 3.90 3.68
CA VAL A 41 0.86 2.98 4.12
C VAL A 41 -0.31 2.92 3.13
N TYR A 42 -0.72 4.05 2.55
CA TYR A 42 -1.82 4.09 1.60
C TYR A 42 -1.43 3.52 0.24
N ARG A 43 -0.18 3.71 -0.21
CA ARG A 43 0.31 3.06 -1.44
C ARG A 43 0.33 1.55 -1.29
N GLU A 44 0.85 1.03 -0.18
CA GLU A 44 0.88 -0.42 0.08
C GLU A 44 -0.54 -0.99 0.14
N LEU A 45 -1.48 -0.30 0.82
CA LEU A 45 -2.89 -0.71 0.86
C LEU A 45 -3.59 -0.64 -0.50
N MET A 46 -3.31 0.39 -1.31
CA MET A 46 -3.83 0.50 -2.68
C MET A 46 -3.27 -0.61 -3.57
N GLN A 47 -1.99 -0.94 -3.47
CA GLN A 47 -1.38 -2.05 -4.21
C GLN A 47 -1.99 -3.40 -3.81
N ASN A 48 -2.17 -3.65 -2.51
CA ASN A 48 -2.87 -4.85 -2.02
C ASN A 48 -4.31 -4.92 -2.54
N SER A 49 -4.99 -3.78 -2.64
CA SER A 49 -6.35 -3.71 -3.20
C SER A 49 -6.36 -4.00 -4.70
N ASP A 50 -5.37 -3.50 -5.45
CA ASP A 50 -5.22 -3.77 -6.88
C ASP A 50 -4.90 -5.26 -7.15
N ASP A 51 -4.05 -5.86 -6.33
CA ASP A 51 -3.75 -7.29 -6.32
C ASP A 51 -5.01 -8.13 -6.04
N ALA A 52 -5.91 -7.61 -5.19
CA ALA A 52 -7.24 -8.15 -4.92
C ALA A 52 -8.27 -7.86 -6.03
N LYS A 53 -7.86 -7.27 -7.16
CA LYS A 53 -8.73 -6.86 -8.29
C LYS A 53 -9.82 -5.87 -7.89
N SER A 54 -9.59 -5.08 -6.84
CA SER A 54 -10.47 -4.01 -6.42
C SER A 54 -10.60 -2.95 -7.52
N SER A 55 -11.80 -2.43 -7.71
CA SER A 55 -12.05 -1.30 -8.62
C SER A 55 -12.12 0.03 -7.88
N SER A 56 -12.44 0.02 -6.59
CA SER A 56 -12.51 1.22 -5.77
C SER A 56 -11.87 1.04 -4.38
N VAL A 57 -11.40 2.14 -3.82
CA VAL A 57 -10.90 2.25 -2.45
C VAL A 57 -11.57 3.44 -1.77
N GLN A 58 -11.88 3.29 -0.48
CA GLN A 58 -12.33 4.37 0.39
C GLN A 58 -11.36 4.52 1.57
N ILE A 59 -10.92 5.75 1.84
CA ILE A 59 -10.09 6.11 2.99
C ILE A 59 -10.92 7.05 3.86
N ILE A 60 -11.22 6.65 5.09
CA ILE A 60 -12.07 7.41 6.00
C ILE A 60 -11.25 7.75 7.23
N PHE A 61 -11.09 9.05 7.49
CA PHE A 61 -10.46 9.57 8.69
C PHE A 61 -11.55 9.96 9.68
N GLU A 62 -11.57 9.32 10.85
CA GLU A 62 -12.56 9.54 11.89
C GLU A 62 -11.97 10.32 13.07
N THR A 63 -12.68 11.36 13.50
CA THR A 63 -12.37 12.10 14.72
C THR A 63 -13.15 11.52 15.92
N ALA A 64 -12.77 11.92 17.13
CA ALA A 64 -13.45 11.44 18.33
C ALA A 64 -14.92 11.86 18.41
N ASN A 65 -15.27 13.05 17.90
CA ASN A 65 -16.63 13.60 17.93
C ASN A 65 -17.06 14.12 16.54
N PRO A 66 -17.41 13.22 15.60
CA PRO A 66 -17.69 13.58 14.20
C PRO A 66 -18.79 14.62 13.98
N SER A 67 -19.72 14.76 14.92
CA SER A 67 -20.86 15.69 14.84
C SER A 67 -20.50 17.13 15.24
N THR A 68 -19.47 17.31 16.06
CA THR A 68 -19.01 18.62 16.54
C THR A 68 -17.79 19.12 15.80
N ASP A 69 -17.00 18.20 15.25
CA ASP A 69 -15.75 18.47 14.57
C ASP A 69 -16.04 18.94 13.13
N LYS A 70 -15.72 20.20 12.86
CA LYS A 70 -16.06 20.89 11.62
C LYS A 70 -14.83 21.35 10.85
N HIS A 71 -13.63 21.13 11.36
CA HIS A 71 -12.39 21.64 10.80
C HIS A 71 -11.44 20.47 10.47
N LEU A 72 -10.69 20.55 9.38
CA LEU A 72 -9.66 19.54 9.06
C LEU A 72 -8.50 19.49 10.08
N LYS A 73 -8.44 20.48 10.98
CA LYS A 73 -7.52 20.51 12.12
C LYS A 73 -8.01 19.70 13.31
N ASP A 74 -9.26 19.25 13.30
CA ASP A 74 -9.78 18.38 14.35
C ASP A 74 -9.05 17.03 14.28
N LYS A 75 -8.66 16.51 15.45
CA LYS A 75 -7.71 15.42 15.53
C LYS A 75 -8.35 14.09 15.15
N ILE A 76 -7.69 13.39 14.25
CA ILE A 76 -8.06 12.06 13.77
C ILE A 76 -7.60 11.03 14.77
N VAL A 77 -8.51 10.14 15.17
CA VAL A 77 -8.24 9.07 16.13
C VAL A 77 -8.28 7.69 15.47
N ARG A 78 -8.86 7.58 14.27
CA ARG A 78 -9.01 6.32 13.56
C ARG A 78 -8.99 6.51 12.06
N ILE A 79 -8.43 5.54 11.36
CA ILE A 79 -8.46 5.45 9.90
C ILE A 79 -9.11 4.12 9.52
N LEU A 80 -10.09 4.18 8.63
CA LEU A 80 -10.65 3.02 7.93
C LEU A 80 -10.22 3.06 6.48
N PHE A 81 -9.60 1.99 6.00
CA PHE A 81 -9.31 1.78 4.59
C PHE A 81 -10.16 0.63 4.09
N LYS A 82 -11.02 0.87 3.10
CA LYS A 82 -11.94 -0.12 2.54
C LYS A 82 -11.69 -0.33 1.06
N ASN A 83 -11.84 -1.56 0.58
CA ASN A 83 -11.77 -1.88 -0.83
C ASN A 83 -12.79 -2.96 -1.20
N ASN A 84 -13.18 -3.00 -2.48
CA ASN A 84 -14.17 -3.93 -3.03
C ASN A 84 -13.54 -5.06 -3.84
N GLY A 85 -12.27 -5.40 -3.56
CA GLY A 85 -11.61 -6.55 -4.16
C GLY A 85 -12.20 -7.87 -3.70
N PHE A 86 -11.68 -8.97 -4.25
CA PHE A 86 -12.08 -10.29 -3.78
C PHE A 86 -11.73 -10.48 -2.29
N ALA A 87 -12.60 -11.19 -1.57
CA ALA A 87 -12.38 -11.48 -0.15
C ALA A 87 -11.10 -12.30 0.08
N PHE A 88 -10.45 -12.07 1.22
CA PHE A 88 -9.21 -12.75 1.59
C PHE A 88 -9.39 -14.26 1.59
N ARG A 89 -8.49 -14.93 0.88
CA ARG A 89 -8.41 -16.38 0.81
C ARG A 89 -7.60 -16.91 2.00
N VAL A 90 -7.60 -18.22 2.20
CA VAL A 90 -6.90 -18.84 3.33
C VAL A 90 -5.41 -18.52 3.31
N GLU A 91 -4.80 -18.50 2.13
CA GLU A 91 -3.43 -18.11 1.87
C GLU A 91 -3.16 -16.64 2.25
N ASP A 92 -4.06 -15.70 1.92
CA ASP A 92 -3.88 -14.29 2.24
C ASP A 92 -3.88 -14.07 3.77
N TRP A 93 -4.81 -14.71 4.48
CA TRP A 93 -4.83 -14.71 5.95
C TRP A 93 -3.58 -15.33 6.56
N ASN A 94 -3.01 -16.36 5.93
CA ASN A 94 -1.77 -16.96 6.42
C ASN A 94 -0.57 -16.04 6.21
N ARG A 95 -0.53 -15.32 5.10
CA ARG A 95 0.54 -14.37 4.79
C ARG A 95 0.56 -13.16 5.72
N LEU A 96 -0.59 -12.66 6.17
CA LEU A 96 -0.63 -11.55 7.14
C LEU A 96 0.12 -11.84 8.46
N LYS A 97 0.36 -13.11 8.80
CA LYS A 97 1.08 -13.54 10.01
C LYS A 97 2.60 -13.68 9.80
N LYS A 98 3.08 -13.57 8.56
CA LYS A 98 4.45 -13.87 8.16
C LYS A 98 5.13 -12.58 7.69
N ILE A 99 6.10 -12.11 8.46
CA ILE A 99 6.89 -10.90 8.13
C ILE A 99 7.94 -11.27 7.10
N ALA A 100 8.06 -10.46 6.04
CA ALA A 100 9.10 -10.59 5.01
C ALA A 100 9.08 -11.93 4.26
N GLU A 101 7.92 -12.60 4.23
CA GLU A 101 7.68 -13.74 3.35
C GLU A 101 6.99 -13.24 2.08
N GLY A 102 7.79 -13.04 1.05
CA GLY A 102 7.37 -12.49 -0.22
C GLY A 102 6.26 -13.27 -0.92
N ASN A 103 5.62 -12.65 -1.91
CA ASN A 103 4.71 -13.37 -2.78
C ASN A 103 5.48 -14.08 -3.89
N PRO A 104 5.36 -15.41 -4.04
CA PRO A 104 5.97 -16.10 -5.18
C PRO A 104 5.28 -15.77 -6.52
N ASP A 105 4.09 -15.16 -6.49
CA ASP A 105 3.36 -14.76 -7.70
C ASP A 105 3.90 -13.45 -8.27
N GLU A 106 4.62 -13.55 -9.38
CA GLU A 106 5.22 -12.43 -10.14
C GLU A 106 4.21 -11.41 -10.66
N GLN A 107 2.91 -11.77 -10.73
CA GLN A 107 1.86 -10.87 -11.20
C GLN A 107 1.39 -9.90 -10.11
N LYS A 108 1.78 -10.12 -8.85
CA LYS A 108 1.36 -9.26 -7.73
C LYS A 108 2.36 -8.15 -7.49
N ILE A 109 1.84 -6.95 -7.23
CA ILE A 109 2.67 -5.78 -6.95
C ILE A 109 3.39 -5.94 -5.59
N GLY A 110 2.71 -6.54 -4.60
CA GLY A 110 3.25 -6.78 -3.26
C GLY A 110 4.20 -7.98 -3.16
N ALA A 111 5.42 -7.84 -3.69
CA ALA A 111 6.39 -8.94 -3.80
C ALA A 111 7.11 -9.30 -2.47
N PHE A 112 7.37 -8.34 -1.58
CA PHE A 112 8.28 -8.55 -0.43
C PHE A 112 7.59 -9.00 0.86
N GLY A 113 6.26 -9.01 0.92
CA GLY A 113 5.51 -9.48 2.10
C GLY A 113 5.67 -8.59 3.35
N VAL A 114 6.07 -7.33 3.17
CA VAL A 114 6.23 -6.35 4.27
C VAL A 114 5.20 -5.22 4.23
N GLY A 115 4.48 -5.03 3.11
CA GLY A 115 3.57 -3.89 2.91
C GLY A 115 2.46 -3.78 3.96
N PHE A 116 1.90 -4.91 4.43
CA PHE A 116 0.93 -4.90 5.53
C PHE A 116 1.52 -4.35 6.84
N TYR A 117 2.79 -4.60 7.11
CA TYR A 117 3.42 -4.13 8.35
C TYR A 117 3.69 -2.61 8.34
N SER A 118 3.50 -1.93 7.20
CA SER A 118 3.50 -0.47 7.14
C SER A 118 2.36 0.17 7.95
N LEU A 119 1.29 -0.59 8.28
CA LEU A 119 0.19 -0.14 9.13
C LEU A 119 0.67 0.20 10.55
N PHE A 120 1.72 -0.48 11.01
CA PHE A 120 2.40 -0.17 12.26
C PHE A 120 3.23 1.12 12.18
N SER A 121 3.13 1.94 11.13
CA SER A 121 3.62 3.33 11.17
C SER A 121 2.61 4.26 11.84
N VAL A 122 1.32 3.95 11.78
CA VAL A 122 0.22 4.81 12.27
C VAL A 122 -0.56 4.24 13.46
N CYS A 123 -0.53 2.91 13.68
CA CYS A 123 -1.30 2.25 14.74
C CYS A 123 -0.51 1.16 15.49
N GLU A 124 -0.97 0.75 16.67
CA GLU A 124 -0.38 -0.33 17.48
C GLU A 124 -1.05 -1.70 17.26
N ASN A 125 -2.32 -1.70 16.88
CA ASN A 125 -3.21 -2.86 16.91
C ASN A 125 -4.15 -2.90 15.70
N PRO A 126 -3.61 -3.02 14.46
CA PRO A 126 -4.45 -3.04 13.27
C PRO A 126 -5.44 -4.21 13.30
N PHE A 127 -6.62 -3.96 12.76
CA PHE A 127 -7.65 -4.97 12.56
C PHE A 127 -8.04 -5.05 11.09
N VAL A 128 -8.27 -6.27 10.59
CA VAL A 128 -8.69 -6.52 9.21
C VAL A 128 -9.97 -7.33 9.22
N SER A 129 -10.99 -6.91 8.48
CA SER A 129 -12.16 -7.72 8.14
C SER A 129 -12.22 -8.00 6.64
N SER A 130 -12.60 -9.23 6.28
CA SER A 130 -12.84 -9.63 4.90
C SER A 130 -13.61 -10.95 4.85
N GLY A 131 -14.63 -11.08 3.99
CA GLY A 131 -15.32 -12.35 3.75
C GLY A 131 -15.95 -13.00 5.00
N GLY A 132 -16.45 -12.20 5.95
CA GLY A 132 -17.05 -12.70 7.20
C GLY A 132 -16.04 -13.18 8.25
N GLN A 133 -14.76 -12.85 8.08
CA GLN A 133 -13.71 -13.12 9.05
C GLN A 133 -12.99 -11.84 9.45
N GLY A 134 -12.54 -11.81 10.70
CA GLY A 134 -11.72 -10.74 11.26
C GLY A 134 -10.38 -11.28 11.73
N MET A 135 -9.34 -10.44 11.66
CA MET A 135 -8.04 -10.68 12.27
C MET A 135 -7.56 -9.44 13.02
N ALA A 136 -7.32 -9.58 14.32
CA ALA A 136 -6.76 -8.54 15.17
C ALA A 136 -5.28 -8.79 15.44
N PHE A 137 -4.47 -7.74 15.37
CA PHE A 137 -3.06 -7.74 15.75
C PHE A 137 -2.88 -7.01 17.09
N TYR A 138 -2.05 -7.53 17.98
CA TYR A 138 -1.80 -6.91 19.29
C TYR A 138 -0.46 -7.35 19.87
N TRP A 139 0.16 -6.46 20.65
CA TRP A 139 1.44 -6.71 21.32
C TRP A 139 1.27 -7.35 22.69
N ARG A 140 2.18 -8.27 23.04
CA ARG A 140 2.45 -8.68 24.44
C ARG A 140 3.96 -8.59 24.67
N GLY A 141 4.40 -7.54 25.36
CA GLY A 141 5.81 -7.15 25.36
C GLY A 141 6.27 -6.80 23.95
N ASP A 142 7.38 -7.41 23.50
CA ASP A 142 7.98 -7.19 22.18
C ASP A 142 7.56 -8.22 21.12
N GLN A 143 6.57 -9.05 21.44
CA GLN A 143 6.02 -10.07 20.54
C GLN A 143 4.66 -9.62 20.00
N LEU A 144 4.50 -9.73 18.68
CA LEU A 144 3.26 -9.43 17.96
C LEU A 144 2.43 -10.71 17.81
N PHE A 145 1.17 -10.62 18.23
CA PHE A 145 0.21 -11.71 18.12
C PHE A 145 -0.88 -11.35 17.10
N ALA A 146 -1.38 -12.37 16.39
CA ALA A 146 -2.53 -12.27 15.51
C ALA A 146 -3.63 -13.23 15.97
N LYS A 147 -4.87 -12.76 16.06
CA LYS A 147 -6.05 -13.57 16.41
C LYS A 147 -7.10 -13.46 15.31
N ARG A 148 -7.41 -14.58 14.66
CA ARG A 148 -8.45 -14.69 13.62
C ARG A 148 -9.73 -15.30 14.19
N GLY A 149 -10.89 -14.84 13.73
CA GLY A 149 -12.18 -15.42 14.07
C GLY A 149 -13.27 -15.04 13.07
N PRO A 150 -14.42 -15.74 13.11
CA PRO A 150 -15.61 -15.29 12.38
C PRO A 150 -16.11 -13.97 12.98
N ILE A 151 -16.69 -13.13 12.13
CA ILE A 151 -17.34 -11.88 12.54
C ILE A 151 -18.73 -11.84 11.91
N ASP A 152 -19.68 -11.22 12.62
CA ASP A 152 -20.99 -10.93 12.06
C ASP A 152 -20.92 -9.63 11.25
N ASP A 153 -20.23 -9.71 10.11
CA ASP A 153 -20.10 -8.58 9.20
C ASP A 153 -21.28 -8.55 8.22
N THR A 154 -22.05 -7.48 8.29
CA THR A 154 -23.17 -7.22 7.38
C THR A 154 -22.68 -6.95 5.96
N ASP A 155 -21.44 -6.47 5.77
CA ASP A 155 -20.87 -6.17 4.47
C ASP A 155 -19.76 -7.17 4.10
N LYS A 156 -20.16 -8.40 3.80
CA LYS A 156 -19.23 -9.48 3.41
C LYS A 156 -18.48 -9.21 2.10
N SER A 157 -18.85 -8.15 1.38
CA SER A 157 -18.31 -7.83 0.06
C SER A 157 -17.06 -6.95 0.12
N LEU A 158 -16.83 -6.25 1.23
CA LEU A 158 -15.69 -5.36 1.40
C LEU A 158 -14.59 -6.00 2.25
N THR A 159 -13.37 -5.59 1.94
CA THR A 159 -12.23 -5.76 2.85
C THR A 159 -11.96 -4.43 3.54
N THR A 160 -11.91 -4.43 4.87
CA THR A 160 -11.66 -3.23 5.69
C THR A 160 -10.43 -3.41 6.56
N PHE A 161 -9.55 -2.41 6.54
CA PHE A 161 -8.47 -2.25 7.51
C PHE A 161 -8.85 -1.12 8.46
N LEU A 162 -8.90 -1.42 9.75
CA LEU A 162 -9.13 -0.48 10.84
C LEU A 162 -7.82 -0.23 11.56
N MET A 163 -7.47 1.05 11.68
CA MET A 163 -6.24 1.51 12.32
C MET A 163 -6.60 2.58 13.35
N ASP A 164 -6.53 2.22 14.63
CA ASP A 164 -6.62 3.20 15.72
C ASP A 164 -5.28 3.94 15.82
N MET A 165 -5.33 5.25 15.66
CA MET A 165 -4.13 6.09 15.62
C MET A 165 -3.38 6.01 16.95
N ARG A 166 -2.06 5.84 16.90
CA ARG A 166 -1.21 5.89 18.10
C ARG A 166 -1.34 7.20 18.84
N GLU A 167 -1.26 8.27 18.07
CA GLU A 167 -1.34 9.64 18.51
C GLU A 167 -2.31 10.37 17.58
N PRO A 168 -3.25 11.15 18.12
CA PRO A 168 -4.17 11.89 17.28
C PRO A 168 -3.45 12.94 16.41
N THR A 169 -3.62 12.87 15.09
CA THR A 169 -2.99 13.79 14.12
C THR A 169 -4.02 14.64 13.39
N GLU A 170 -3.58 15.70 12.73
CA GLU A 170 -4.46 16.47 11.83
C GLU A 170 -4.62 15.75 10.49
N PHE A 171 -5.65 16.14 9.74
CA PHE A 171 -5.79 15.67 8.36
C PHE A 171 -4.58 16.16 7.54
N PRO A 172 -4.01 15.31 6.66
CA PRO A 172 -2.87 15.70 5.84
C PRO A 172 -3.24 16.88 4.92
N ASP A 173 -2.24 17.59 4.41
CA ASP A 173 -2.52 18.62 3.41
C ASP A 173 -3.26 18.01 2.21
N ILE A 174 -4.40 18.61 1.84
CA ILE A 174 -5.30 18.05 0.83
C ILE A 174 -4.59 17.96 -0.53
N GLU A 175 -3.79 18.97 -0.88
CA GLU A 175 -3.10 19.00 -2.17
C GLU A 175 -1.99 17.96 -2.21
N GLU A 176 -1.16 17.90 -1.17
CA GLU A 176 -0.09 16.92 -1.08
C GLU A 176 -0.63 15.48 -1.09
N PHE A 177 -1.67 15.22 -0.30
CA PHE A 177 -2.26 13.90 -0.22
C PHE A 177 -2.99 13.51 -1.51
N ALA A 178 -3.75 14.42 -2.12
CA ALA A 178 -4.38 14.17 -3.43
C ALA A 178 -3.34 13.88 -4.51
N ARG A 179 -2.22 14.61 -4.53
CA ARG A 179 -1.11 14.38 -5.46
C ARG A 179 -0.47 13.02 -5.25
N PHE A 180 -0.22 12.63 -4.00
CA PHE A 180 0.30 11.31 -3.65
C PHE A 180 -0.64 10.19 -4.13
N LEU A 181 -1.93 10.31 -3.87
CA LEU A 181 -2.93 9.32 -4.28
C LEU A 181 -3.05 9.24 -5.81
N ALA A 182 -3.00 10.38 -6.51
CA ALA A 182 -3.04 10.41 -7.98
C ALA A 182 -1.84 9.68 -8.59
N ASN A 183 -0.64 9.95 -8.06
CA ASN A 183 0.59 9.28 -8.49
C ASN A 183 0.51 7.77 -8.23
N SER A 184 -0.03 7.35 -7.07
CA SER A 184 -0.20 5.94 -6.73
C SER A 184 -1.25 5.25 -7.62
N LEU A 185 -2.38 5.91 -7.90
CA LEU A 185 -3.46 5.39 -8.73
C LEU A 185 -3.04 5.20 -10.20
N GLY A 186 -2.14 6.05 -10.72
CA GLY A 186 -1.67 5.99 -12.10
C GLY A 186 -1.03 4.66 -12.51
N PHE A 187 -0.39 3.95 -11.57
CA PHE A 187 0.35 2.70 -11.83
C PHE A 187 -0.42 1.42 -11.47
N THR A 188 -1.68 1.53 -11.05
CA THR A 188 -2.52 0.36 -10.71
C THR A 188 -3.25 -0.18 -11.94
N GLY A 189 -3.48 -1.49 -12.01
CA GLY A 189 -4.09 -2.13 -13.16
C GLY A 189 -5.62 -2.15 -13.11
N ASN A 190 -6.19 -2.38 -11.94
CA ASN A 190 -7.61 -2.67 -11.69
C ASN A 190 -8.33 -1.51 -11.01
N LEU A 191 -7.68 -0.83 -10.06
CA LEU A 191 -8.27 0.32 -9.37
C LEU A 191 -8.65 1.41 -10.35
N ARG A 192 -9.84 1.99 -10.16
CA ARG A 192 -10.42 3.07 -10.96
C ARG A 192 -10.83 4.25 -10.11
N GLU A 193 -11.16 4.04 -8.85
CA GLU A 193 -11.64 5.10 -7.97
C GLU A 193 -10.96 5.07 -6.60
N VAL A 194 -10.64 6.26 -6.07
CA VAL A 194 -10.21 6.46 -4.68
C VAL A 194 -11.01 7.60 -4.11
N SER A 195 -11.72 7.37 -3.01
CA SER A 195 -12.44 8.41 -2.28
C SER A 195 -11.89 8.56 -0.86
N VAL A 196 -11.73 9.80 -0.43
CA VAL A 196 -11.20 10.17 0.88
C VAL A 196 -12.24 10.97 1.62
N TYR A 197 -12.60 10.50 2.80
CA TYR A 197 -13.57 11.11 3.68
C TYR A 197 -12.89 11.60 4.96
N PHE A 198 -13.31 12.78 5.42
CA PHE A 198 -13.09 13.24 6.78
C PHE A 198 -14.44 13.16 7.49
N ASN A 199 -14.55 12.25 8.45
CA ASN A 199 -15.81 11.79 9.00
C ASN A 199 -16.76 11.35 7.87
N SER A 200 -17.89 12.04 7.69
CA SER A 200 -18.86 11.80 6.62
C SER A 200 -18.67 12.68 5.39
N THR A 201 -17.71 13.62 5.40
CA THR A 201 -17.52 14.60 4.33
C THR A 201 -16.51 14.09 3.32
N LEU A 202 -16.89 14.04 2.03
CA LEU A 202 -15.98 13.72 0.94
C LEU A 202 -15.00 14.88 0.70
N VAL A 203 -13.71 14.63 0.91
CA VAL A 203 -12.64 15.64 0.80
C VAL A 203 -11.88 15.53 -0.51
N ILE A 204 -11.58 14.29 -0.94
CA ILE A 204 -10.87 14.01 -2.20
C ILE A 204 -11.57 12.84 -2.89
N GLN A 205 -11.76 12.95 -4.20
CA GLN A 205 -12.20 11.87 -5.06
C GLN A 205 -11.32 11.85 -6.30
N LEU A 206 -10.69 10.71 -6.57
CA LEU A 206 -9.91 10.47 -7.77
C LEU A 206 -10.62 9.42 -8.61
N SER A 207 -10.68 9.65 -9.91
CA SER A 207 -11.15 8.65 -10.88
C SER A 207 -10.12 8.47 -11.99
N LYS A 208 -9.99 7.24 -12.47
CA LYS A 208 -9.07 6.84 -13.52
C LYS A 208 -9.81 6.17 -14.65
N LYS A 209 -9.60 6.68 -15.87
CA LYS A 209 -10.04 6.06 -17.12
C LYS A 209 -8.83 5.59 -17.89
N MET A 210 -8.90 4.38 -18.44
CA MET A 210 -7.81 3.79 -19.20
C MET A 210 -8.34 3.37 -20.56
N GLN A 211 -7.61 3.73 -21.61
CA GLN A 211 -7.86 3.23 -22.96
C GLN A 211 -7.23 1.85 -23.12
N GLU A 212 -7.76 1.10 -24.09
CA GLU A 212 -7.13 -0.15 -24.51
C GLU A 212 -5.71 0.11 -25.03
N PRO A 213 -4.73 -0.76 -24.71
CA PRO A 213 -3.37 -0.62 -25.21
C PRO A 213 -3.34 -0.74 -26.73
N ARG A 214 -2.59 0.15 -27.39
CA ARG A 214 -2.30 0.06 -28.82
C ARG A 214 -0.81 -0.15 -29.04
N SER A 215 -0.48 -1.05 -29.94
CA SER A 215 0.91 -1.29 -30.31
C SER A 215 1.50 -0.06 -31.00
N MET A 216 2.70 0.33 -30.57
CA MET A 216 3.48 1.42 -31.14
C MET A 216 4.57 0.84 -32.04
N ASN A 217 4.68 1.37 -33.26
CA ASN A 217 5.76 1.01 -34.16
C ASN A 217 7.09 1.55 -33.63
N ILE A 218 8.07 0.66 -33.47
CA ILE A 218 9.46 1.03 -33.14
C ILE A 218 10.18 1.27 -34.47
N ALA A 219 10.65 2.50 -34.68
CA ALA A 219 11.38 2.84 -35.89
C ALA A 219 12.65 1.99 -36.03
N SER A 220 12.94 1.51 -37.23
CA SER A 220 14.07 0.61 -37.51
C SER A 220 15.45 1.20 -37.22
N ALA A 221 15.54 2.51 -36.97
CA ALA A 221 16.76 3.17 -36.55
C ALA A 221 17.13 2.91 -35.07
N PHE A 222 16.20 2.40 -34.26
CA PHE A 222 16.47 2.05 -32.87
C PHE A 222 16.99 0.62 -32.77
N ASP A 223 18.10 0.44 -32.04
CA ASP A 223 18.53 -0.88 -31.60
C ASP A 223 17.61 -1.34 -30.46
N THR A 224 16.90 -2.45 -30.69
CA THR A 224 15.99 -3.05 -29.71
C THR A 224 16.70 -4.04 -28.79
N TYR A 225 18.01 -4.23 -28.92
CA TYR A 225 18.79 -5.12 -28.06
C TYR A 225 19.52 -4.34 -26.97
N SER A 226 19.67 -4.97 -25.80
CA SER A 226 20.61 -4.47 -24.79
C SER A 226 22.06 -4.64 -25.25
N PRO A 227 23.03 -3.91 -24.67
CA PRO A 227 24.43 -3.98 -25.10
C PRO A 227 25.03 -5.40 -25.09
N GLN A 228 24.62 -6.25 -24.14
CA GLN A 228 25.05 -7.66 -24.04
C GLN A 228 24.09 -8.62 -24.76
N LYS A 229 23.09 -8.12 -25.47
CA LYS A 229 22.02 -8.89 -26.15
C LYS A 229 21.27 -9.84 -25.22
N MET A 230 21.20 -9.50 -23.93
CA MET A 230 20.44 -10.25 -22.93
C MET A 230 18.95 -9.92 -22.95
N PHE A 231 18.60 -8.72 -23.42
CA PHE A 231 17.22 -8.27 -23.54
C PHE A 231 16.96 -7.87 -24.99
N HIS A 232 15.82 -8.29 -25.52
CA HIS A 232 15.34 -7.88 -26.83
C HIS A 232 13.93 -7.29 -26.68
N LEU A 233 13.78 -5.99 -26.92
CA LEU A 233 12.50 -5.30 -26.91
C LEU A 233 11.70 -5.70 -28.16
N THR A 234 10.68 -6.53 -27.98
CA THR A 234 9.89 -7.11 -29.07
C THR A 234 8.75 -6.20 -29.50
N SER A 235 8.12 -5.51 -28.55
CA SER A 235 7.06 -4.54 -28.83
C SER A 235 6.95 -3.51 -27.72
N VAL A 236 6.37 -2.36 -28.07
CA VAL A 236 5.96 -1.33 -27.11
C VAL A 236 4.47 -1.10 -27.29
N ASP A 237 3.70 -1.27 -26.24
CA ASP A 237 2.29 -0.91 -26.22
C ASP A 237 2.11 0.41 -25.48
N VAL A 238 1.30 1.30 -26.04
CA VAL A 238 0.99 2.59 -25.42
C VAL A 238 -0.49 2.68 -25.13
N ARG A 239 -0.84 3.10 -23.93
CA ARG A 239 -2.22 3.38 -23.51
C ARG A 239 -2.36 4.80 -22.98
N GLY A 240 -3.48 5.42 -23.31
CA GLY A 240 -3.90 6.70 -22.71
C GLY A 240 -4.53 6.45 -21.35
N VAL A 241 -4.16 7.26 -20.36
CA VAL A 241 -4.76 7.27 -19.03
C VAL A 241 -5.21 8.68 -18.72
N GLN A 242 -6.45 8.84 -18.28
CA GLN A 242 -6.97 10.09 -17.76
C GLN A 242 -7.21 9.91 -16.26
N LEU A 243 -6.65 10.82 -15.46
CA LEU A 243 -6.92 10.92 -14.04
C LEU A 243 -7.70 12.21 -13.80
N ASP A 244 -8.88 12.09 -13.23
CA ASP A 244 -9.71 13.21 -12.79
C ASP A 244 -9.64 13.28 -11.26
N VAL A 245 -9.37 14.45 -10.70
CA VAL A 245 -9.39 14.71 -9.26
C VAL A 245 -10.43 15.77 -8.94
N LYS A 246 -11.24 15.48 -7.93
CA LYS A 246 -12.16 16.39 -7.29
C LYS A 246 -11.73 16.54 -5.84
N ARG A 247 -11.46 17.76 -5.38
CA ARG A 247 -10.96 18.00 -4.01
C ARG A 247 -11.56 19.24 -3.39
N LEU A 248 -11.59 19.28 -2.06
CA LEU A 248 -11.93 20.49 -1.33
C LEU A 248 -10.74 21.47 -1.30
N ILE A 249 -11.04 22.76 -1.43
CA ILE A 249 -10.09 23.86 -1.32
C ILE A 249 -10.65 24.92 -0.38
N ASP A 250 -9.80 25.52 0.46
CA ASP A 250 -10.18 26.66 1.30
C ASP A 250 -9.98 27.98 0.51
N PRO A 251 -11.05 28.70 0.13
CA PRO A 251 -10.94 29.94 -0.64
C PRO A 251 -10.16 31.04 0.10
N SER A 252 -10.14 31.01 1.44
CA SER A 252 -9.50 32.03 2.26
C SER A 252 -7.97 31.96 2.21
N ASN A 253 -7.42 30.76 1.99
CA ASN A 253 -5.98 30.53 1.80
C ASN A 253 -5.48 31.09 0.45
N ILE A 254 -6.34 31.16 -0.57
CA ILE A 254 -6.00 31.68 -1.91
C ILE A 254 -5.79 33.21 -1.87
N ILE A 255 -6.57 33.91 -1.04
CA ILE A 255 -6.63 35.38 -1.06
C ILE A 255 -5.68 36.02 -0.03
N THR A 256 -5.50 35.43 1.16
CA THR A 256 -4.90 36.16 2.29
C THR A 256 -3.52 35.67 2.73
N LYS A 257 -3.03 34.51 2.27
CA LYS A 257 -1.83 33.84 2.82
C LYS A 257 -1.80 33.76 4.36
N GLN A 258 -2.94 33.95 5.03
CA GLN A 258 -3.10 33.87 6.48
C GLN A 258 -3.93 32.64 6.80
N TRP A 259 -3.33 31.70 7.53
CA TRP A 259 -3.94 30.44 7.92
C TRP A 259 -4.90 30.64 9.10
N ARG A 260 -6.17 30.90 8.83
CA ARG A 260 -7.24 30.76 9.84
C ARG A 260 -7.96 29.43 9.62
N PRO A 261 -8.22 28.63 10.68
CA PRO A 261 -9.01 27.42 10.53
C PRO A 261 -10.44 27.77 10.09
N SER A 262 -10.80 27.41 8.86
CA SER A 262 -12.15 27.55 8.34
C SER A 262 -12.94 26.25 8.55
N PRO A 263 -14.25 26.31 8.85
CA PRO A 263 -15.11 25.12 8.81
C PRO A 263 -15.10 24.50 7.41
N ILE A 264 -15.11 23.18 7.32
CA ILE A 264 -15.13 22.40 6.07
C ILE A 264 -16.33 22.80 5.19
N THR A 265 -17.43 23.23 5.79
CA THR A 265 -18.63 23.73 5.08
C THR A 265 -18.35 24.96 4.20
N ASN A 266 -17.26 25.68 4.45
CA ASN A 266 -16.88 26.86 3.68
C ASN A 266 -15.94 26.52 2.51
N PHE A 267 -15.48 25.27 2.43
CA PHE A 267 -14.56 24.84 1.39
C PHE A 267 -15.33 24.71 0.08
N GLN A 268 -14.68 25.06 -1.01
CA GLN A 268 -15.21 24.88 -2.35
C GLN A 268 -14.63 23.61 -2.96
N THR A 269 -15.33 23.06 -3.94
CA THR A 269 -14.81 21.93 -4.71
C THR A 269 -14.06 22.46 -5.93
N GLU A 270 -12.84 21.99 -6.11
CA GLU A 270 -12.06 22.12 -7.34
C GLU A 270 -12.03 20.78 -8.07
N GLU A 271 -12.12 20.84 -9.40
CA GLU A 271 -11.95 19.69 -10.29
C GLU A 271 -10.78 19.96 -11.24
N ALA A 272 -9.92 18.96 -11.41
CA ALA A 272 -8.79 19.01 -12.33
C ALA A 272 -8.59 17.65 -13.01
N SER A 273 -8.02 17.67 -14.22
CA SER A 273 -7.75 16.46 -14.99
C SER A 273 -6.31 16.46 -15.50
N ILE A 274 -5.67 15.30 -15.48
CA ILE A 274 -4.39 15.06 -16.14
C ILE A 274 -4.50 13.89 -17.11
N PHE A 275 -3.85 14.03 -18.26
CA PHE A 275 -3.75 13.00 -19.28
C PHE A 275 -2.32 12.48 -19.33
N LEU A 276 -2.18 11.18 -19.14
CA LEU A 276 -0.92 10.45 -19.13
C LEU A 276 -0.90 9.46 -20.30
N ARG A 277 0.30 9.13 -20.76
CA ARG A 277 0.54 8.00 -21.65
C ARG A 277 1.46 7.03 -20.94
N ILE A 278 1.01 5.79 -20.80
CA ILE A 278 1.83 4.71 -20.24
C ILE A 278 2.33 3.89 -21.43
N ALA A 279 3.65 3.74 -21.53
CA ALA A 279 4.30 2.84 -22.46
C ALA A 279 4.75 1.58 -21.71
N SER A 280 4.36 0.40 -22.21
CA SER A 280 4.73 -0.90 -21.68
C SER A 280 5.60 -1.60 -22.73
N GLY A 281 6.85 -1.89 -22.40
CA GLY A 281 7.75 -2.64 -23.26
C GLY A 281 7.69 -4.13 -22.94
N ASN A 282 7.53 -4.96 -23.98
CA ASN A 282 7.62 -6.41 -23.88
C ASN A 282 9.03 -6.84 -24.29
N LEU A 283 9.69 -7.65 -23.45
CA LEU A 283 11.09 -8.04 -23.66
C LEU A 283 11.23 -9.55 -23.67
N ASP A 284 11.98 -10.07 -24.64
CA ASP A 284 12.55 -11.42 -24.54
C ASP A 284 13.83 -11.34 -23.71
N VAL A 285 14.00 -12.30 -22.80
CA VAL A 285 15.17 -12.40 -21.93
C VAL A 285 15.99 -13.62 -22.34
N LYS A 286 17.26 -13.41 -22.66
CA LYS A 286 18.23 -14.46 -22.98
C LYS A 286 19.48 -14.30 -22.13
N VAL A 287 19.56 -15.08 -21.05
CA VAL A 287 20.71 -15.10 -20.15
C VAL A 287 21.61 -16.29 -20.49
N SER A 288 22.92 -16.09 -20.49
CA SER A 288 23.87 -17.19 -20.67
C SER A 288 23.92 -18.07 -19.42
N SER A 289 24.16 -19.38 -19.58
CA SER A 289 24.28 -20.30 -18.44
C SER A 289 25.39 -19.89 -17.46
N ALA A 290 26.48 -19.30 -17.96
CA ALA A 290 27.57 -18.78 -17.12
C ALA A 290 27.10 -17.61 -16.24
N PHE A 291 26.32 -16.69 -16.80
CA PHE A 291 25.79 -15.54 -16.05
C PHE A 291 24.69 -15.95 -15.06
N SER A 292 23.86 -16.94 -15.40
CA SER A 292 22.89 -17.50 -14.44
C SER A 292 23.55 -18.09 -13.20
N LEU A 293 24.70 -18.76 -13.37
CA LEU A 293 25.47 -19.32 -12.24
C LEU A 293 26.13 -18.26 -11.35
N GLU A 294 26.32 -17.02 -11.83
CA GLU A 294 26.83 -15.91 -11.01
C GLU A 294 25.72 -15.22 -10.20
N MET A 295 24.44 -15.47 -10.52
CA MET A 295 23.27 -14.84 -9.91
C MET A 295 22.58 -15.72 -8.85
N GLU A 296 22.96 -17.00 -8.74
CA GLU A 296 22.58 -17.92 -7.66
C GLU A 296 23.51 -17.80 -6.45
#